data_AF-A0A4D9CVY3-F1
#
_entry.id   AF-A0A4D9CVY3-F1
#
_cell.length_a   1.000
_cell.length_b   1.000
_cell.length_c   1.000
_cell.angle_alpha   90.00
_cell.angle_beta   90.00
_cell.angle_gamma   90.00
#
_symmetry.space_group_name_H-M   'P 1'
#
loop_
_entity.id
_entity.type
_entity.pdbx_description
1 polymer ?
#
loop_
_entity_poly.entity_id
_entity_poly.type
_entity_poly.pdbx_seq_one_letter_code
_entity_poly.pdbx_strand_id
1 'polypeptide(L)'
;MNRVVSLFRQHTRNFTGKISVAAHSLGGVILFDLLANQESVIELAEVKARASQDPRLQHLKYMHTSYPRLGFPISNLFALGSPIAVFLMGRKGEERGQE
;
A
#
# COMPACT_ATOMS: atom_id res chain seq x y z
N MET A 1 -9.68 -8.14 -0.13
CA MET A 1 -10.57 -7.05 -0.59
C MET A 1 -11.14 -7.29 -1.98
N ASN A 2 -10.34 -7.70 -2.99
CA ASN A 2 -10.83 -7.99 -4.35
C ASN A 2 -12.06 -8.88 -4.40
N ARG A 3 -12.03 -10.04 -3.72
CA ARG A 3 -13.17 -10.96 -3.68
C ARG A 3 -14.47 -10.30 -3.22
N VAL A 4 -14.41 -9.47 -2.18
CA VAL A 4 -15.60 -8.78 -1.64
C VAL A 4 -16.15 -7.79 -2.66
N VAL A 5 -15.28 -7.00 -3.31
CA VAL A 5 -15.71 -6.06 -4.35
C VAL A 5 -16.23 -6.77 -5.59
N SER A 6 -15.59 -7.86 -6.02
CA SER A 6 -16.08 -8.68 -7.13
C SER A 6 -17.47 -9.23 -6.86
N LEU A 7 -17.69 -9.79 -5.66
CA LEU A 7 -19.01 -10.28 -5.25
C LEU A 7 -20.04 -9.15 -5.18
N PHE A 8 -19.69 -8.00 -4.60
CA PHE A 8 -20.59 -6.85 -4.54
C PHE A 8 -21.03 -6.38 -5.93
N ARG A 9 -20.08 -6.27 -6.88
CA ARG A 9 -20.36 -5.88 -8.27
C ARG A 9 -21.25 -6.89 -9.00
N GLN A 10 -21.02 -8.19 -8.78
CA GLN A 10 -21.87 -9.25 -9.35
C GLN A 10 -23.33 -9.13 -8.91
N HIS A 11 -23.57 -8.78 -7.65
CA HIS A 11 -24.93 -8.67 -7.10
C HIS A 11 -25.55 -7.28 -7.26
N THR A 12 -24.79 -6.28 -7.71
CA THR A 12 -25.21 -4.87 -7.73
C THR A 12 -24.93 -4.23 -9.09
N ARG A 13 -25.63 -4.65 -10.15
CA ARG A 13 -25.61 -4.06 -11.51
C ARG A 13 -24.23 -3.55 -11.97
N ASN A 14 -23.17 -4.34 -11.78
CA ASN A 14 -21.79 -3.96 -12.08
C ASN A 14 -21.39 -2.59 -11.52
N PHE A 15 -21.65 -2.36 -10.22
CA PHE A 15 -21.38 -1.10 -9.53
C PHE A 15 -20.06 -0.44 -9.97
N THR A 16 -20.18 0.75 -10.53
CA THR A 16 -19.07 1.58 -11.05
C THR A 16 -18.76 2.77 -10.15
N GLY A 17 -19.47 2.90 -9.02
CA GLY A 17 -19.26 4.00 -8.09
C GLY A 17 -17.93 3.94 -7.34
N LYS A 18 -17.68 4.99 -6.57
CA LYS A 18 -16.47 5.14 -5.75
C LYS A 18 -16.48 4.14 -4.59
N ILE A 19 -15.31 3.58 -4.29
CA ILE A 19 -15.09 2.68 -3.16
C ILE A 19 -14.19 3.40 -2.16
N SER A 20 -14.69 3.63 -0.94
CA SER A 20 -13.91 4.16 0.17
C SER A 20 -13.80 3.12 1.27
N VAL A 21 -12.75 3.18 2.07
CA VAL A 21 -12.46 2.20 3.10
C VAL A 21 -12.26 2.89 4.44
N ALA A 22 -12.80 2.29 5.49
CA ALA A 22 -12.58 2.73 6.86
C ALA A 22 -11.89 1.60 7.63
N ALA A 23 -10.96 1.99 8.48
CA ALA A 23 -10.22 1.06 9.32
C ALA A 23 -9.98 1.67 10.70
N HIS A 24 -10.04 0.84 11.74
CA HIS A 24 -9.93 1.27 13.12
C HIS A 24 -8.65 0.74 13.78
N SER A 25 -8.04 1.52 14.66
CA SER A 25 -6.86 1.09 15.43
C SER A 25 -5.73 0.57 14.51
N LEU A 26 -5.21 -0.63 14.75
CA LEU A 26 -4.20 -1.30 13.92
C LEU A 26 -4.62 -1.43 12.45
N GLY A 27 -5.91 -1.57 12.18
CA GLY A 27 -6.42 -1.70 10.81
C GLY A 27 -6.05 -0.50 9.92
N GLY A 28 -6.00 0.71 10.49
CA GLY A 28 -5.59 1.90 9.75
C GLY A 28 -4.12 1.87 9.33
N VAL A 29 -3.26 1.27 10.16
CA VAL A 29 -1.83 1.10 9.86
C VAL A 29 -1.64 0.08 8.75
N ILE A 30 -2.29 -1.08 8.87
CA ILE A 30 -2.24 -2.14 7.87
C ILE A 30 -2.75 -1.65 6.52
N LEU A 31 -3.87 -0.91 6.51
CA LEU A 31 -4.48 -0.45 5.27
C LEU A 31 -3.70 0.70 4.64
N PHE A 32 -3.13 1.60 5.45
CA PHE A 32 -2.20 2.60 4.95
C PHE A 32 -0.99 1.95 4.28
N ASP A 33 -0.35 0.98 4.94
CA ASP A 33 0.81 0.28 4.41
C ASP A 33 0.47 -0.48 3.10
N LEU A 34 -0.66 -1.19 3.08
CA LEU A 34 -1.13 -1.87 1.89
C LEU A 34 -1.40 -0.89 0.73
N LEU A 35 -1.99 0.28 1.00
CA LEU A 35 -2.32 1.27 -0.04
C LEU A 35 -1.09 2.05 -0.53
N ALA A 36 -0.14 2.35 0.36
CA ALA A 36 1.12 3.01 0.00
C ALA A 36 1.97 2.14 -0.92
N ASN A 37 1.92 0.81 -0.74
CA ASN A 37 2.66 -0.15 -1.55
C ASN A 37 1.86 -0.69 -2.76
N GLN A 38 0.94 0.11 -3.33
CA GLN A 38 0.21 -0.25 -4.55
C GLN A 38 0.98 0.08 -5.86
N GLU A 39 2.30 0.25 -5.83
CA GLU A 39 3.20 0.57 -6.97
C GLU A 39 2.90 -0.19 -8.27
N SER A 40 3.16 0.35 -9.44
CA SER A 40 2.88 -0.41 -10.67
C SER A 40 3.77 -1.68 -10.80
N VAL A 41 3.27 -2.71 -11.49
CA VAL A 41 4.09 -3.90 -11.85
C VAL A 41 5.33 -3.47 -12.68
N ILE A 42 5.23 -2.34 -13.36
CA ILE A 42 6.26 -1.73 -14.20
C ILE A 42 7.42 -1.22 -13.32
N GLU A 43 7.14 -0.47 -12.26
CA GLU A 43 8.16 0.03 -11.32
C GLU A 43 8.94 -1.11 -10.66
N LEU A 44 8.25 -2.18 -10.24
CA LEU A 44 8.91 -3.37 -9.68
C LEU A 44 9.82 -4.07 -10.69
N ALA A 45 9.45 -4.10 -11.97
CA ALA A 45 10.25 -4.71 -13.02
C ALA A 45 11.51 -3.87 -13.32
N GLU A 46 11.38 -2.55 -13.35
CA GLU A 46 12.51 -1.63 -13.56
C GLU A 46 13.49 -1.65 -12.38
N VAL A 47 12.98 -1.66 -11.14
CA VAL A 47 13.82 -1.80 -9.94
C VAL A 47 14.56 -3.14 -9.95
N LYS A 48 13.90 -4.23 -10.34
CA LYS A 48 14.54 -5.55 -10.49
C LYS A 48 15.60 -5.56 -11.61
N ALA A 49 15.34 -4.90 -12.74
CA ALA A 49 16.31 -4.78 -13.82
C ALA A 49 17.58 -4.03 -13.37
N ARG A 50 17.42 -2.94 -12.60
CA ARG A 50 18.54 -2.17 -12.03
C ARG A 50 19.27 -2.91 -10.92
N ALA A 51 18.55 -3.59 -10.03
CA ALA A 51 19.15 -4.39 -8.94
C ALA A 51 19.91 -5.61 -9.45
N SER A 52 19.59 -6.12 -10.65
CA SER A 52 20.35 -7.18 -11.32
C SER A 52 21.73 -6.70 -11.82
N GLN A 53 21.93 -5.38 -11.95
CA GLN A 53 23.17 -4.77 -12.43
C GLN A 53 24.10 -4.28 -11.31
N ASP A 54 23.61 -4.13 -10.07
CA ASP A 54 24.42 -3.68 -8.93
C ASP A 54 24.52 -4.75 -7.82
N PRO A 55 25.71 -5.37 -7.63
CA PRO A 55 25.97 -6.34 -6.57
C PRO A 55 25.72 -5.82 -5.14
N ARG A 56 25.73 -4.50 -4.92
CA ARG A 56 25.45 -3.89 -3.60
C ARG A 56 23.96 -3.94 -3.23
N LEU A 57 23.07 -4.11 -4.22
CA LEU A 57 21.63 -4.17 -4.02
C LEU A 57 21.13 -5.61 -3.75
N GLN A 58 22.01 -6.60 -3.64
CA GLN A 58 21.64 -7.98 -3.35
C GLN A 58 20.90 -8.15 -2.00
N HIS A 59 21.12 -7.26 -1.04
CA HIS A 59 20.43 -7.30 0.26
C HIS A 59 18.92 -7.00 0.14
N LEU A 60 18.50 -6.22 -0.87
CA LEU A 60 17.08 -5.94 -1.12
C LEU A 60 16.29 -7.18 -1.58
N LYS A 61 16.99 -8.25 -1.99
CA LYS A 61 16.38 -9.50 -2.48
C LYS A 61 15.63 -10.25 -1.37
N TYR A 62 15.98 -10.02 -0.10
CA TYR A 62 15.41 -10.70 1.07
C TYR A 62 14.34 -9.89 1.82
N MET A 63 14.11 -8.63 1.42
CA MET A 63 13.08 -7.74 1.99
C MET A 63 11.78 -7.73 1.17
N HIS A 64 11.51 -8.79 0.40
CA HIS A 64 10.39 -8.81 -0.53
C HIS A 64 9.06 -9.16 0.17
N THR A 65 8.47 -8.19 0.86
CA THR A 65 7.05 -8.26 1.23
C THR A 65 6.21 -8.04 -0.03
N SER A 66 5.62 -9.12 -0.54
CA SER A 66 4.70 -9.04 -1.69
C SER A 66 3.34 -8.53 -1.22
N TYR A 67 3.04 -7.26 -1.49
CA TYR A 67 1.73 -6.68 -1.17
C TYR A 67 0.64 -7.14 -2.15
N PRO A 68 -0.54 -7.57 -1.68
CA PRO A 68 -1.63 -7.95 -2.56
C PRO A 68 -2.17 -6.72 -3.30
N ARG A 69 -2.40 -6.88 -4.61
CA ARG A 69 -2.92 -5.81 -5.48
C ARG A 69 -4.42 -5.64 -5.35
N LEU A 70 -4.88 -4.40 -5.32
CA LEU A 70 -6.30 -4.09 -5.44
C LEU A 70 -6.69 -4.00 -6.92
N GLY A 71 -7.70 -4.78 -7.31
CA GLY A 71 -8.25 -4.78 -8.68
C GLY A 71 -9.24 -3.66 -8.95
N PHE A 72 -9.23 -2.60 -8.13
CA PHE A 72 -10.16 -1.48 -8.19
C PHE A 72 -9.55 -0.27 -7.46
N PRO A 73 -9.88 0.97 -7.89
CA PRO A 73 -9.38 2.16 -7.24
C PRO A 73 -10.08 2.41 -5.89
N ILE A 74 -9.30 2.87 -4.91
CA ILE A 74 -9.81 3.39 -3.63
C ILE A 74 -9.88 4.90 -3.73
N SER A 75 -11.03 5.47 -3.36
CA SER A 75 -11.25 6.92 -3.37
C SER A 75 -10.80 7.59 -2.08
N ASN A 76 -11.05 6.97 -0.92
CA ASN A 76 -10.68 7.52 0.38
C ASN A 76 -10.32 6.42 1.38
N LEU A 77 -9.41 6.72 2.30
CA LEU A 77 -9.09 5.95 3.50
C LEU A 77 -9.47 6.76 4.75
N PHE A 78 -10.27 6.16 5.63
CA PHE A 78 -10.61 6.73 6.95
C PHE A 78 -9.97 5.88 8.05
N ALA A 79 -8.93 6.39 8.71
CA ALA A 79 -8.19 5.68 9.76
C ALA A 79 -8.62 6.14 11.16
N LEU A 80 -9.69 5.58 11.69
CA LEU A 80 -10.33 6.01 12.94
C LEU A 80 -9.59 5.45 14.17
N GLY A 81 -9.22 6.30 15.13
CA GLY A 81 -8.50 5.86 16.33
C GLY A 81 -7.17 5.12 16.03
N SER A 82 -6.63 5.30 14.83
CA SER A 82 -5.45 4.59 14.37
C SER A 82 -4.17 5.30 14.82
N PRO A 83 -3.15 4.56 15.31
CA PRO A 83 -1.86 5.15 15.66
C PRO A 83 -1.01 5.52 14.43
N ILE A 84 -1.55 5.39 13.19
CA ILE A 84 -0.84 5.71 11.95
C ILE A 84 -0.20 7.11 11.96
N ALA A 85 -0.88 8.10 12.53
CA ALA A 85 -0.35 9.46 12.61
C ALA A 85 0.94 9.53 13.45
N VAL A 86 1.01 8.76 14.54
CA VAL A 86 2.21 8.70 15.39
C VAL A 86 3.36 8.04 14.64
N PHE A 87 3.10 6.93 13.94
CA PHE A 87 4.12 6.25 13.13
C PHE A 87 4.63 7.12 11.98
N LEU A 88 3.76 7.89 11.33
CA LEU A 88 4.16 8.83 10.28
C LEU A 88 4.96 10.02 10.85
N MET A 89 4.61 10.50 12.04
CA MET A 89 5.36 11.57 12.71
C MET A 89 6.80 11.15 13.02
N GLY A 90 7.00 9.93 13.53
CA GLY A 90 8.34 9.39 13.83
C GLY A 90 9.25 9.37 12.60
N ARG A 91 8.72 9.00 11.43
CA ARG A 91 9.48 8.93 10.17
C ARG A 91 9.91 10.30 9.65
N LYS A 92 9.13 11.37 9.93
CA LYS A 92 9.48 12.74 9.52
C LYS A 92 10.57 13.38 10.38
N GLY A 93 10.85 12.83 11.56
CA GLY A 93 11.90 13.32 12.45
C GLY A 93 13.31 12.95 11.98
N GLU A 94 13.47 11.79 11.34
CA GLU A 94 14.77 11.27 10.89
C GLU A 94 15.33 12.05 9.67
N GLU A 95 14.47 12.60 8.82
CA GLU A 95 14.90 13.40 7.66
C GLU A 95 15.45 14.79 8.02
N ARG A 96 15.23 15.27 9.26
CA ARG A 96 15.71 16.58 9.73
C ARG A 96 17.00 16.51 10.55
N GLY A 97 17.61 15.33 10.68
CA GLY A 97 18.88 15.13 11.39
C GLY A 97 20.13 15.10 10.50
N GLN A 98 20.01 15.50 9.23
CA GLN A 98 21.12 15.55 8.26
C GLN A 98 21.42 16.98 7.77
N GLU A 99 21.30 17.97 8.66
CA GLU A 99 21.84 19.33 8.44
C GLU A 99 22.96 19.63 9.46
#